data_AF-K1U9F9-F1
#
_entry.id   AF-K1U9F9-F1
#
_cell.length_a   1.000
_cell.length_b   1.000
_cell.length_c   1.000
_cell.angle_alpha   90.00
_cell.angle_beta   90.00
_cell.angle_gamma   90.00
#
_symmetry.space_group_name_H-M   'P 1'
#
loop_
_entity.id
_entity.type
_entity.pdbx_description
1 polymer ?
#
loop_
_entity_poly.entity_id
_entity_poly.type
_entity_poly.pdbx_seq_one_letter_code
_entity_poly.pdbx_strand_id
1 'polypeptide(L)'
;YNFGFAQSHSLPKISDGLMGMIDFNIQIQAGGKKEQFKGKVIGFSSRLNTILVPQAFMDWSNQEFAPNQKSDPNRLIVEVGNPGDENITKYLDDNGYEVETDKLDAEKTTYFLRMMVSMVMIIGLVISVLSFYILMLSIYLLVQKNSSKLENLLLIGYSPNNVAKPYQVLTIALNIVVLIIAWIILFFLRDYYMGFIETLFPDIDEGTMLPAIALGLFLFLIVSILNIVAIRRKVMSIWQRKE
;
A
#
# COMPACT_ATOMS: atom_id res chain seq x y z
N TYR A 1 -14.12 -32.28 16.07
CA TYR A 1 -13.37 -32.30 14.80
C TYR A 1 -14.37 -32.37 13.65
N ASN A 2 -14.64 -31.22 13.03
CA ASN A 2 -15.58 -31.14 11.90
C ASN A 2 -14.76 -31.32 10.62
N PHE A 3 -14.76 -32.54 10.07
CA PHE A 3 -13.99 -32.92 8.88
C PHE A 3 -14.69 -32.41 7.62
N GLY A 4 -14.70 -31.08 7.43
CA GLY A 4 -14.97 -30.47 6.14
C GLY A 4 -13.65 -30.41 5.38
N PHE A 5 -13.35 -31.44 4.59
CA PHE A 5 -12.27 -31.47 3.59
C PHE A 5 -10.89 -31.07 4.11
N ALA A 6 -10.21 -32.02 4.75
CA ALA A 6 -8.79 -31.90 5.07
C ALA A 6 -7.97 -31.65 3.78
N GLN A 7 -7.45 -30.43 3.62
CA GLN A 7 -6.42 -30.10 2.63
C GLN A 7 -5.06 -30.75 2.95
N SER A 8 -4.95 -31.47 4.08
CA SER A 8 -3.66 -31.87 4.66
C SER A 8 -3.06 -33.18 4.13
N HIS A 9 -3.73 -33.94 3.26
CA HIS A 9 -3.12 -35.13 2.66
C HIS A 9 -3.63 -35.37 1.25
N SER A 10 -2.80 -35.04 0.24
CA SER A 10 -2.65 -35.77 -1.04
C SER A 10 -3.91 -36.39 -1.69
N LEU A 11 -5.07 -35.76 -1.54
CA LEU A 11 -6.30 -36.12 -2.23
C LEU A 11 -6.42 -35.23 -3.47
N PRO A 12 -6.81 -35.78 -4.62
CA PRO A 12 -6.98 -34.98 -5.83
C PRO A 12 -7.97 -33.84 -5.55
N LYS A 13 -7.58 -32.60 -5.89
CA LYS A 13 -8.47 -31.43 -5.82
C LYS A 13 -9.67 -31.73 -6.72
N ILE A 14 -10.79 -32.12 -6.12
CA ILE A 14 -12.02 -32.33 -6.89
C ILE A 14 -12.48 -30.94 -7.34
N SER A 15 -12.62 -30.74 -8.64
CA SER A 15 -13.01 -29.46 -9.22
C SER A 15 -14.44 -29.10 -8.81
N ASP A 16 -14.72 -27.80 -8.65
CA ASP A 16 -16.03 -27.27 -8.24
C ASP A 16 -17.19 -27.82 -9.10
N GLY A 17 -16.94 -28.08 -10.38
CA GLY A 17 -17.91 -28.67 -11.31
C GLY A 17 -18.23 -30.15 -11.09
N LEU A 18 -17.31 -30.94 -10.52
CA LEU A 18 -17.52 -32.37 -10.25
C LEU A 18 -18.21 -32.62 -8.91
N MET A 19 -18.00 -31.75 -7.91
CA MET A 19 -18.62 -31.94 -6.58
C MET A 19 -20.10 -31.56 -6.54
N GLY A 20 -20.57 -30.63 -7.39
CA GLY A 20 -22.00 -30.31 -7.52
C GLY A 20 -22.87 -31.46 -8.06
N MET A 21 -22.22 -32.52 -8.58
CA MET A 21 -22.86 -33.77 -9.02
C MET A 21 -22.90 -34.86 -7.93
N ILE A 22 -22.28 -34.62 -6.77
CA ILE A 22 -22.23 -35.58 -5.66
C ILE A 22 -23.48 -35.39 -4.79
N ASP A 23 -24.34 -36.39 -4.79
CA ASP A 23 -25.44 -36.51 -3.82
C ASP A 23 -24.87 -36.97 -2.48
N PHE A 24 -25.11 -36.19 -1.43
CA PHE A 24 -24.72 -36.53 -0.06
C PHE A 24 -25.88 -37.21 0.65
N ASN A 25 -25.64 -38.38 1.24
CA ASN A 25 -26.57 -39.00 2.18
C ASN A 25 -26.20 -38.57 3.60
N ILE A 26 -26.98 -37.65 4.16
CA ILE A 26 -26.82 -37.13 5.52
C ILE A 26 -27.62 -38.03 6.45
N GLN A 27 -26.97 -38.60 7.47
CA GLN A 27 -27.67 -39.35 8.52
C GLN A 27 -27.67 -38.53 9.81
N ILE A 28 -28.86 -38.21 10.31
CA ILE A 28 -29.01 -37.53 11.60
C ILE A 28 -29.49 -38.55 12.63
N GLN A 29 -28.82 -38.61 13.77
CA GLN A 29 -29.17 -39.48 14.87
C GLN A 29 -29.14 -38.71 16.19
N ALA A 30 -30.30 -38.62 16.84
CA ALA A 30 -30.43 -38.04 18.18
C ALA A 30 -31.66 -38.62 18.89
N GLY A 31 -31.62 -38.70 20.22
CA GLY A 31 -32.77 -39.14 21.02
C GLY A 31 -33.34 -40.52 20.67
N GLY A 32 -32.55 -41.40 20.03
CA GLY A 32 -33.00 -42.71 19.56
C GLY A 32 -33.70 -42.73 18.19
N LYS A 33 -33.96 -41.55 17.58
CA LYS A 33 -34.39 -41.45 16.18
C LYS A 33 -33.19 -41.45 15.24
N LYS A 34 -33.36 -42.10 14.09
CA LYS A 34 -32.39 -42.11 12.99
C LYS A 34 -33.11 -41.86 11.68
N GLU A 35 -32.78 -40.77 11.01
CA GLU A 35 -33.34 -40.43 9.71
C GLU A 35 -32.24 -40.15 8.68
N GLN A 36 -32.55 -40.39 7.41
CA GLN A 36 -31.64 -40.21 6.29
C GLN A 36 -32.18 -39.14 5.35
N PHE A 37 -31.33 -38.18 5.03
CA PHE A 37 -31.64 -37.07 4.12
C PHE A 37 -30.70 -37.11 2.93
N LYS A 38 -31.23 -36.75 1.77
CA LYS A 38 -30.42 -36.49 0.58
C LYS A 38 -30.14 -35.00 0.49
N GLY A 39 -28.87 -34.64 0.52
CA GLY A 39 -28.37 -33.29 0.35
C GLY A 39 -27.64 -33.13 -0.98
N LYS A 40 -27.66 -31.93 -1.54
CA LYS A 40 -26.91 -31.56 -2.74
C LYS A 40 -26.04 -30.34 -2.45
N VAL A 41 -24.83 -30.32 -2.98
CA VAL A 41 -23.94 -29.15 -2.89
C VAL A 41 -24.37 -28.10 -3.90
N ILE A 42 -24.70 -26.90 -3.41
CA ILE A 42 -25.17 -25.78 -4.23
C ILE A 42 -24.07 -24.74 -4.51
N GLY A 43 -22.94 -24.80 -3.81
CA GLY A 43 -21.83 -23.86 -3.98
C GLY A 43 -20.72 -24.08 -2.96
N PHE A 44 -19.57 -23.48 -3.25
CA PHE A 44 -18.38 -23.50 -2.39
C PHE A 44 -18.07 -22.10 -1.88
N SER A 45 -17.47 -22.04 -0.69
CA SER A 45 -16.91 -20.81 -0.15
C SER A 45 -15.40 -20.95 -0.08
N SER A 46 -14.66 -20.00 -0.66
CA SER A 46 -13.22 -19.85 -0.42
C SER A 46 -12.91 -19.26 0.94
N ARG A 47 -13.93 -18.76 1.66
CA ARG A 47 -13.77 -18.02 2.92
C ARG A 47 -14.12 -18.84 4.17
N LEU A 48 -14.93 -19.88 4.05
CA LEU A 48 -15.42 -20.67 5.18
C LEU A 48 -15.12 -22.15 4.98
N ASN A 49 -14.22 -22.70 5.80
CA ASN A 49 -13.91 -24.13 5.78
C ASN A 49 -14.89 -24.94 6.63
N THR A 50 -16.18 -24.88 6.28
CA THR A 50 -17.23 -25.61 6.99
C THR A 50 -18.40 -25.94 6.07
N ILE A 51 -19.19 -26.96 6.44
CA ILE A 51 -20.40 -27.31 5.72
C ILE A 51 -21.51 -26.39 6.22
N LEU A 52 -22.04 -25.57 5.30
CA LEU A 52 -23.18 -24.71 5.58
C LEU A 52 -24.46 -25.36 5.07
N VAL A 53 -25.52 -25.24 5.85
CA VAL A 53 -26.87 -25.67 5.50
C VAL A 53 -27.82 -24.48 5.67
N PRO A 54 -28.99 -24.47 5.00
CA PRO A 54 -29.98 -23.42 5.20
C PRO A 54 -30.43 -23.32 6.66
N GLN A 55 -30.61 -22.09 7.16
CA GLN A 55 -31.05 -21.84 8.54
C GLN A 55 -32.35 -22.60 8.87
N ALA A 56 -33.30 -22.61 7.94
CA ALA A 56 -34.57 -23.33 8.11
C ALA A 56 -34.38 -24.84 8.36
N PHE A 57 -33.35 -25.47 7.77
CA PHE A 57 -33.01 -26.87 8.04
C PHE A 57 -32.45 -27.04 9.45
N MET A 58 -31.59 -26.12 9.89
CA MET A 58 -31.07 -26.14 11.27
C MET A 58 -32.20 -25.97 12.29
N ASP A 59 -33.09 -25.00 12.09
CA ASP A 59 -34.21 -24.72 13.00
C ASP A 59 -35.14 -25.92 13.13
N TRP A 60 -35.53 -26.52 12.00
CA TRP A 60 -36.31 -27.76 11.97
C TRP A 60 -35.58 -28.93 12.65
N SER A 61 -34.29 -29.13 12.33
CA SER A 61 -33.53 -30.25 12.90
C SER A 61 -33.33 -30.12 14.41
N ASN A 62 -33.09 -28.91 14.91
CA ASN A 62 -32.96 -28.65 16.34
C ASN A 62 -34.29 -28.95 17.05
N GLN A 63 -35.43 -28.59 16.45
CA GLN A 63 -36.73 -28.87 17.04
C GLN A 63 -37.06 -30.37 17.07
N GLU A 64 -36.73 -31.11 16.00
CA GLU A 64 -37.08 -32.53 15.87
C GLU A 64 -36.14 -33.44 16.66
N PHE A 65 -34.84 -33.15 16.65
CA PHE A 65 -33.79 -34.02 17.20
C PHE A 65 -33.28 -33.55 18.57
N ALA A 66 -33.47 -32.28 18.94
CA ALA A 66 -32.93 -31.70 20.17
C ALA A 66 -33.82 -30.56 20.77
N PRO A 67 -35.15 -30.75 20.96
CA PRO A 67 -36.10 -29.66 21.27
C PRO A 67 -35.82 -28.87 22.56
N ASN A 68 -35.03 -29.42 23.49
CA ASN A 68 -34.71 -28.81 24.78
C ASN A 68 -33.22 -28.46 24.94
N GLN A 69 -32.42 -28.56 23.88
CA GLN A 69 -31.00 -28.17 23.91
C GLN A 69 -30.82 -26.86 23.17
N LYS A 70 -30.40 -25.84 23.92
CA LYS A 70 -29.97 -24.55 23.36
C LYS A 70 -28.45 -24.55 23.34
N SER A 71 -27.87 -24.47 22.15
CA SER A 71 -26.42 -24.28 21.99
C SER A 71 -26.13 -22.79 21.93
N ASP A 72 -25.21 -22.33 22.76
CA ASP A 72 -24.68 -20.98 22.61
C ASP A 72 -23.75 -20.93 21.37
N PRO A 73 -23.72 -19.79 20.65
CA PRO A 73 -22.85 -19.63 19.49
C PRO A 73 -21.41 -19.46 19.95
N ASN A 74 -20.52 -20.35 19.47
CA ASN A 74 -19.10 -20.31 19.83
C ASN A 74 -18.25 -19.52 18.84
N ARG A 75 -18.81 -19.08 17.70
CA ARG A 75 -18.11 -18.36 16.65
C ARG A 75 -19.00 -17.27 16.08
N LEU A 76 -18.46 -16.06 16.00
CA LEU A 76 -19.07 -14.93 15.34
C LEU A 76 -18.30 -14.65 14.05
N ILE A 77 -19.01 -14.52 12.93
CA ILE A 77 -18.44 -14.13 11.64
C ILE A 77 -18.94 -12.72 11.35
N VAL A 78 -18.03 -11.76 11.27
CA VAL A 78 -18.35 -10.36 10.97
C VAL A 78 -17.67 -9.92 9.67
N GLU A 79 -18.39 -9.14 8.88
CA GLU A 79 -17.84 -8.42 7.74
C GLU A 79 -17.48 -7.01 8.18
N VAL A 80 -16.20 -6.67 8.06
CA VAL A 80 -15.67 -5.35 8.41
C VAL A 80 -15.25 -4.63 7.14
N GLY A 81 -15.46 -3.32 7.09
CA GLY A 81 -15.13 -2.51 5.91
C GLY A 81 -13.63 -2.48 5.60
N ASN A 82 -12.77 -2.46 6.64
CA ASN A 82 -11.32 -2.51 6.50
C ASN A 82 -10.73 -3.59 7.42
N PRO A 83 -10.33 -4.77 6.89
CA PRO A 83 -9.77 -5.84 7.70
C PRO A 83 -8.35 -5.56 8.24
N GLY A 84 -7.67 -4.50 7.78
CA GLY A 84 -6.35 -4.09 8.27
C GLY A 84 -6.38 -2.91 9.23
N ASP A 85 -7.53 -2.57 9.81
CA ASP A 85 -7.65 -1.51 10.81
C ASP A 85 -7.28 -2.04 12.21
N GLU A 86 -6.15 -1.58 12.73
CA GLU A 86 -5.63 -1.95 14.06
C GLU A 86 -6.63 -1.68 15.20
N ASN A 87 -7.59 -0.77 15.03
CA ASN A 87 -8.60 -0.48 16.05
C ASN A 87 -9.59 -1.63 16.21
N ILE A 88 -9.85 -2.40 15.16
CA ILE A 88 -10.77 -3.53 15.19
C ILE A 88 -10.14 -4.68 15.98
N THR A 89 -8.88 -4.98 15.70
CA THR A 89 -8.13 -6.01 16.42
C THR A 89 -8.02 -5.67 17.91
N LYS A 90 -7.69 -4.43 18.26
CA LYS A 90 -7.66 -3.97 19.66
C LYS A 90 -9.01 -4.10 20.36
N TYR A 91 -10.10 -3.73 19.70
CA TYR A 91 -11.44 -3.88 20.26
C TYR A 91 -11.78 -5.36 20.51
N LEU A 92 -11.42 -6.25 19.59
CA LEU A 92 -11.69 -7.68 19.74
C LEU A 92 -10.87 -8.29 20.88
N ASP A 93 -9.58 -7.93 20.98
CA ASP A 93 -8.70 -8.35 22.06
C ASP A 93 -9.17 -7.85 23.43
N ASP A 94 -9.55 -6.57 23.55
CA ASP A 94 -10.04 -5.96 24.79
C ASP A 94 -11.33 -6.64 25.31
N ASN A 95 -12.15 -7.17 24.41
CA ASN A 95 -13.38 -7.90 24.73
C ASN A 95 -13.19 -9.42 24.85
N GLY A 96 -11.96 -9.92 24.72
CA GLY A 96 -11.62 -11.34 24.87
C GLY A 96 -12.08 -12.22 23.71
N TYR A 97 -12.25 -11.67 22.50
CA TYR A 97 -12.57 -12.43 21.30
C TYR A 97 -11.29 -12.94 20.61
N GLU A 98 -11.19 -14.26 20.41
CA GLU A 98 -10.12 -14.84 19.60
C GLU A 98 -10.45 -14.74 18.10
N VAL A 99 -9.55 -14.13 17.32
CA VAL A 99 -9.69 -13.97 15.87
C VAL A 99 -9.03 -15.15 15.14
N GLU A 100 -9.76 -15.77 14.21
CA GLU A 100 -9.26 -16.89 13.39
C GLU A 100 -8.09 -16.40 12.49
N THR A 101 -6.91 -17.00 12.67
CA THR A 101 -5.55 -16.49 12.37
C THR A 101 -5.26 -16.08 10.93
N ASP A 102 -6.01 -16.55 9.94
CA ASP A 102 -5.69 -16.33 8.51
C ASP A 102 -5.71 -14.87 8.07
N LYS A 103 -6.38 -13.98 8.81
CA LYS A 103 -6.40 -12.53 8.51
C LYS A 103 -5.34 -11.72 9.29
N LEU A 104 -4.76 -12.28 10.35
CA LEU A 104 -3.74 -11.61 11.17
C LEU A 104 -2.41 -11.49 10.42
N ASP A 105 -2.11 -12.43 9.53
CA ASP A 105 -0.89 -12.41 8.70
C ASP A 105 -0.97 -11.36 7.57
N ALA A 106 -2.17 -11.10 7.05
CA ALA A 106 -2.39 -10.01 6.11
C ALA A 106 -2.16 -8.65 6.77
N GLU A 107 -2.67 -8.45 7.99
CA GLU A 107 -2.47 -7.22 8.78
C GLU A 107 -0.98 -6.97 9.08
N LYS A 108 -0.26 -8.01 9.53
CA LYS A 108 1.21 -7.94 9.72
C LYS A 108 1.91 -7.57 8.43
N THR A 109 1.56 -8.19 7.31
CA THR A 109 2.18 -7.91 6.01
C THR A 109 1.95 -6.47 5.56
N THR A 110 0.73 -5.94 5.70
CA THR A 110 0.43 -4.54 5.41
C THR A 110 1.20 -3.58 6.31
N TYR A 111 1.34 -3.89 7.60
CA TYR A 111 2.16 -3.11 8.52
C TYR A 111 3.64 -3.10 8.12
N PHE A 112 4.21 -4.26 7.79
CA PHE A 112 5.60 -4.37 7.29
C PHE A 112 5.81 -3.57 6.01
N LEU A 113 4.88 -3.64 5.05
CA LEU A 113 4.92 -2.85 3.82
C LEU A 113 4.88 -1.34 4.12
N ARG A 114 3.98 -0.91 5.00
CA ARG A 114 3.87 0.51 5.40
C ARG A 114 5.15 1.01 6.07
N MET A 115 5.74 0.21 6.96
CA MET A 115 7.01 0.53 7.60
C MET A 115 8.14 0.65 6.58
N MET A 116 8.26 -0.29 5.64
CA MET A 116 9.29 -0.26 4.59
C MET A 116 9.14 0.98 3.68
N VAL A 117 7.93 1.29 3.23
CA VAL A 117 7.64 2.50 2.44
C VAL A 117 7.99 3.76 3.23
N SER A 118 7.63 3.83 4.52
CA SER A 118 7.97 4.98 5.36
C SER A 118 9.48 5.18 5.53
N MET A 119 10.24 4.10 5.65
CA MET A 119 11.71 4.14 5.74
C MET A 119 12.32 4.70 4.46
N VAL A 120 11.86 4.21 3.30
CA VAL A 120 12.32 4.70 1.98
C VAL A 120 11.99 6.19 1.80
N MET A 121 10.81 6.64 2.24
CA MET A 121 10.42 8.06 2.20
C MET A 121 11.38 8.95 3.00
N ILE A 122 11.74 8.52 4.23
CA ILE A 122 12.69 9.26 5.08
C ILE A 122 14.07 9.34 4.42
N ILE A 123 14.57 8.21 3.91
CA ILE A 123 15.86 8.15 3.21
C ILE A 123 15.86 9.08 1.98
N GLY A 124 14.80 9.06 1.17
CA GLY A 124 14.65 9.93 0.01
C GLY A 124 14.66 11.42 0.38
N LEU A 125 14.05 11.79 1.50
CA LEU A 125 14.06 13.17 2.01
C LEU A 125 15.48 13.59 2.41
N VAL A 126 16.23 12.74 3.13
CA VAL A 126 17.61 13.01 3.52
C VAL A 126 18.51 13.20 2.30
N ILE A 127 18.40 12.31 1.29
CA ILE A 127 19.17 12.43 0.04
C ILE A 127 18.83 13.73 -0.69
N SER A 128 17.57 14.14 -0.70
CA SER A 128 17.13 15.41 -1.32
C SER A 128 17.78 16.63 -0.65
N VAL A 129 17.83 16.65 0.69
CA VAL A 129 18.52 17.71 1.45
C VAL A 129 20.02 17.71 1.16
N LEU A 130 20.65 16.54 1.09
CA LEU A 130 22.07 16.41 0.79
C LEU A 130 22.40 16.89 -0.63
N SER A 131 21.58 16.52 -1.61
CA SER A 131 21.70 16.96 -3.00
C SER A 131 21.60 18.49 -3.10
N PHE A 132 20.68 19.10 -2.36
CA PHE A 132 20.55 20.55 -2.27
C PHE A 132 21.82 21.22 -1.74
N TYR A 133 22.40 20.66 -0.68
CA TYR A 133 23.66 21.15 -0.11
C TYR A 133 24.81 21.07 -1.13
N ILE A 134 24.92 19.95 -1.86
CA ILE A 134 25.92 19.78 -2.92
C ILE A 134 25.73 20.81 -4.04
N LEU A 135 24.49 21.05 -4.48
CA LEU A 135 24.17 22.04 -5.50
C LEU A 135 24.57 23.45 -5.04
N MET A 136 24.24 23.81 -3.80
CA MET A 136 24.64 25.09 -3.21
C MET A 136 26.17 25.24 -3.13
N LEU A 137 26.89 24.17 -2.77
CA LEU A 137 28.34 24.15 -2.72
C LEU A 137 28.95 24.31 -4.11
N SER A 138 28.40 23.61 -5.10
CA SER A 138 28.84 23.70 -6.50
C SER A 138 28.71 25.13 -7.04
N ILE A 139 27.55 25.78 -6.84
CA ILE A 139 27.36 27.20 -7.21
C ILE A 139 28.37 28.10 -6.48
N TYR A 140 28.59 27.88 -5.17
CA TYR A 140 29.54 28.67 -4.39
C TYR A 140 30.97 28.57 -4.96
N LEU A 141 31.43 27.36 -5.28
CA LEU A 141 32.73 27.14 -5.89
C LEU A 141 32.81 27.76 -7.29
N LEU A 142 31.73 27.72 -8.08
CA LEU A 142 31.68 28.28 -9.42
C LEU A 142 31.77 29.82 -9.41
N VAL A 143 31.10 30.45 -8.43
CA VAL A 143 31.20 31.90 -8.15
C VAL A 143 32.62 32.25 -7.70
N GLN A 144 33.20 31.50 -6.76
CA GLN A 144 34.56 31.76 -6.27
C GLN A 144 35.64 31.54 -7.34
N LYS A 145 35.51 30.51 -8.17
CA LYS A 145 36.50 30.18 -9.21
C LYS A 145 36.46 31.16 -10.38
N ASN A 146 35.37 31.89 -10.58
CA ASN A 146 35.22 32.93 -11.60
C ASN A 146 35.21 34.36 -11.02
N SER A 147 35.63 34.55 -9.76
CA SER A 147 35.63 35.85 -9.06
C SER A 147 36.30 36.97 -9.86
N SER A 148 37.43 36.69 -10.50
CA SER A 148 38.19 37.68 -11.28
C SER A 148 37.48 38.10 -12.58
N LYS A 149 36.68 37.23 -13.20
CA LYS A 149 35.84 37.57 -14.37
C LYS A 149 34.57 38.32 -13.96
N LEU A 150 34.01 37.98 -12.81
CA LEU A 150 32.86 38.65 -12.22
C LEU A 150 33.18 40.10 -11.84
N GLU A 151 34.37 40.35 -11.28
CA GLU A 151 34.85 41.69 -10.93
C GLU A 151 35.05 42.58 -12.17
N ASN A 152 35.65 42.04 -13.23
CA ASN A 152 35.79 42.76 -14.50
C ASN A 152 34.45 43.08 -15.18
N LEU A 153 33.44 42.20 -15.10
CA LEU A 153 32.11 42.49 -15.65
C LEU A 153 31.38 43.58 -14.87
N LEU A 154 31.54 43.62 -13.54
CA LEU A 154 30.93 44.61 -12.66
C LEU A 154 31.56 45.99 -12.84
N LEU A 155 32.88 46.04 -13.07
CA LEU A 155 33.63 47.26 -13.40
C LEU A 155 33.20 47.89 -14.74
N ILE A 156 32.54 47.13 -15.62
CA ILE A 156 32.01 47.62 -16.92
C ILE A 156 30.55 48.12 -16.80
N GLY A 157 29.95 48.07 -15.59
CA GLY A 157 28.61 48.63 -15.33
C GLY A 157 27.45 47.62 -15.43
N TYR A 158 27.74 46.31 -15.48
CA TYR A 158 26.68 45.29 -15.44
C TYR A 158 26.10 45.12 -14.03
N SER A 159 24.77 45.15 -13.91
CA SER A 159 24.08 44.99 -12.64
C SER A 159 24.18 43.55 -12.11
N PRO A 160 24.45 43.36 -10.80
CA PRO A 160 24.68 42.04 -10.18
C PRO A 160 23.52 41.05 -10.34
N ASN A 161 22.31 41.55 -10.65
CA ASN A 161 21.12 40.75 -10.87
C ASN A 161 21.08 40.03 -12.23
N ASN A 162 21.81 40.51 -13.25
CA ASN A 162 21.89 39.85 -14.55
C ASN A 162 22.90 38.70 -14.58
N VAL A 163 23.85 38.68 -13.65
CA VAL A 163 24.87 37.64 -13.58
C VAL A 163 24.37 36.38 -12.88
N ALA A 164 23.36 36.50 -12.00
CA ALA A 164 22.73 35.35 -11.31
C ALA A 164 21.67 34.62 -12.16
N LYS A 165 21.11 35.25 -13.20
CA LYS A 165 20.08 34.68 -14.08
C LYS A 165 20.49 33.39 -14.81
N PRO A 166 21.64 33.30 -15.49
CA PRO A 166 22.02 32.07 -16.20
C PRO A 166 22.18 30.88 -15.24
N TYR A 167 22.61 31.11 -14.00
CA TYR A 167 22.70 30.06 -12.98
C TYR A 167 21.32 29.59 -12.51
N GLN A 168 20.37 30.50 -12.32
CA GLN A 168 18.99 30.14 -11.99
C GLN A 168 18.33 29.32 -13.11
N VAL A 169 18.53 29.72 -14.37
CA VAL A 169 18.01 28.98 -15.54
C VAL A 169 18.64 27.59 -15.63
N LEU A 170 19.95 27.47 -15.41
CA LEU A 170 20.64 26.17 -15.42
C LEU A 170 20.09 25.23 -14.34
N THR A 171 19.89 25.71 -13.11
CA THR A 171 19.33 24.91 -12.02
C THR A 171 17.89 24.48 -12.30
N ILE A 172 17.05 25.38 -12.82
CA ILE A 172 15.65 25.06 -13.16
C ILE A 172 15.61 24.05 -14.30
N ALA A 173 16.39 24.24 -15.36
CA ALA A 173 16.46 23.32 -16.49
C ALA A 173 16.92 21.92 -16.04
N LEU A 174 17.94 21.84 -15.17
CA LEU A 174 18.41 20.57 -14.62
C LEU A 174 17.32 19.86 -13.81
N ASN A 175 16.61 20.58 -12.93
CA ASN A 175 15.51 20.00 -12.15
C ASN A 175 14.36 19.52 -13.03
N ILE A 176 14.06 20.21 -14.13
CA ILE A 176 13.04 19.79 -15.10
C ILE A 176 13.45 18.47 -15.77
N VAL A 177 14.71 18.36 -16.21
CA VAL A 177 15.23 17.11 -16.81
C VAL A 177 15.15 15.96 -15.81
N VAL A 178 15.53 16.19 -14.55
CA VAL A 178 15.44 15.17 -13.49
C VAL A 178 13.98 14.75 -13.27
N LEU A 179 13.03 15.68 -13.26
CA LEU A 179 11.60 15.38 -13.11
C LEU A 179 11.09 14.50 -14.26
N ILE A 180 11.45 14.84 -15.50
CA ILE A 180 11.05 14.06 -16.69
C ILE A 180 11.61 12.64 -16.61
N ILE A 181 12.89 12.48 -16.25
CA ILE A 181 13.51 11.16 -16.08
C ILE A 181 12.80 10.36 -14.97
N ALA A 182 12.49 11.00 -13.84
CA ALA A 182 11.77 10.35 -12.75
C ALA A 182 10.38 9.85 -13.18
N TRP A 183 9.64 10.63 -13.97
CA TRP A 183 8.35 10.20 -14.51
C TRP A 183 8.47 9.05 -15.51
N ILE A 184 9.47 9.08 -16.39
CA ILE A 184 9.72 7.97 -17.32
C ILE A 184 9.97 6.69 -16.53
N ILE A 185 10.88 6.73 -15.54
CA ILE A 185 11.19 5.58 -14.69
C ILE A 185 9.93 5.10 -13.95
N LEU A 186 9.15 6.01 -13.38
CA LEU A 186 7.92 5.68 -12.65
C LEU A 186 6.89 5.00 -13.55
N PHE A 187 6.76 5.44 -14.81
CA PHE A 187 5.85 4.85 -15.78
C PHE A 187 6.22 3.39 -16.07
N PHE A 188 7.50 3.13 -16.37
CA PHE A 188 8.00 1.78 -16.60
C PHE A 188 7.90 0.89 -15.36
N LEU A 189 8.21 1.44 -14.18
CA LEU A 189 8.15 0.68 -12.93
C LEU A 189 6.70 0.32 -12.58
N ARG A 190 5.73 1.21 -12.86
CA ARG A 190 4.30 0.93 -12.68
C ARG A 190 3.79 -0.18 -13.57
N ASP A 191 4.14 -0.14 -14.84
CA ASP A 191 3.78 -1.20 -15.78
C ASP A 191 4.29 -2.57 -15.30
N TYR A 192 5.54 -2.62 -14.84
CA TYR A 192 6.14 -3.84 -14.32
C TYR A 192 5.48 -4.35 -13.03
N TYR A 193 5.27 -3.49 -12.02
CA TYR A 193 4.70 -3.95 -10.75
C TYR A 193 3.20 -4.27 -10.87
N MET A 194 2.43 -3.53 -11.69
CA MET A 194 1.00 -3.82 -11.88
C MET A 194 0.81 -5.16 -12.57
N GLY A 195 1.63 -5.46 -13.59
CA GLY A 195 1.61 -6.78 -14.23
C GLY A 195 1.90 -7.92 -13.23
N PHE A 196 2.72 -7.69 -12.21
CA PHE A 196 2.93 -8.67 -11.13
C PHE A 196 1.73 -8.75 -10.18
N ILE A 197 1.16 -7.62 -9.77
CA ILE A 197 0.04 -7.56 -8.83
C ILE A 197 -1.24 -8.18 -9.41
N GLU A 198 -1.56 -7.92 -10.68
CA GLU A 198 -2.73 -8.48 -11.37
C GLU A 198 -2.70 -10.02 -11.42
N THR A 199 -1.50 -10.63 -11.53
CA THR A 199 -1.37 -12.09 -11.51
C THR A 199 -1.66 -12.70 -10.13
N LEU A 200 -1.46 -11.93 -9.06
CA LEU A 200 -1.67 -12.38 -7.67
C LEU A 200 -3.08 -12.04 -7.16
N PHE A 201 -3.66 -10.93 -7.62
CA PHE A 201 -4.96 -10.45 -7.17
C PHE A 201 -5.74 -9.83 -8.35
N PRO A 202 -6.55 -10.62 -9.06
CA PRO A 202 -7.26 -10.19 -10.27
C PRO A 202 -8.35 -9.11 -10.05
N ASP A 203 -8.81 -8.90 -8.80
CA ASP A 203 -9.91 -7.99 -8.45
C ASP A 203 -9.44 -6.59 -7.98
N ILE A 204 -8.15 -6.26 -8.14
CA ILE A 204 -7.63 -4.95 -7.69
C ILE A 204 -7.86 -3.91 -8.79
N ASP A 205 -8.59 -2.84 -8.45
CA ASP A 205 -8.74 -1.67 -9.32
C ASP A 205 -7.37 -1.09 -9.70
N GLU A 206 -7.16 -0.84 -11.00
CA GLU A 206 -5.99 -0.13 -11.50
C GLU A 206 -5.94 1.28 -10.89
N GLY A 207 -5.20 1.44 -9.79
CA GLY A 207 -5.04 2.73 -9.11
C GLY A 207 -4.51 3.82 -10.06
N THR A 208 -4.99 5.05 -9.91
CA THR A 208 -4.62 6.16 -10.80
C THR A 208 -3.20 6.68 -10.56
N MET A 209 -2.49 7.10 -11.62
CA MET A 209 -1.16 7.74 -11.51
C MET A 209 -1.20 9.19 -11.01
N LEU A 210 -2.40 9.80 -10.92
CA LEU A 210 -2.59 11.21 -10.57
C LEU A 210 -1.91 11.62 -9.24
N PRO A 211 -2.00 10.84 -8.15
CA PRO A 211 -1.36 11.21 -6.88
C PRO A 211 0.16 11.26 -6.99
N ALA A 212 0.76 10.36 -7.77
CA ALA A 212 2.21 10.30 -7.97
C ALA A 212 2.72 11.50 -8.79
N ILE A 213 1.98 11.87 -9.84
CA ILE A 213 2.29 13.05 -10.67
C ILE A 213 2.15 14.33 -9.82
N ALA A 214 1.07 14.45 -9.05
CA ALA A 214 0.83 15.58 -8.18
C ALA A 214 1.92 15.73 -7.10
N LEU A 215 2.33 14.63 -6.47
CA LEU A 215 3.42 14.62 -5.49
C LEU A 215 4.75 15.03 -6.13
N GLY A 216 5.04 14.52 -7.34
CA GLY A 216 6.24 14.90 -8.10
C GLY A 216 6.29 16.39 -8.43
N LEU A 217 5.17 16.96 -8.90
CA LEU A 217 5.04 18.40 -9.15
C LEU A 217 5.21 19.21 -7.86
N PHE A 218 4.58 18.78 -6.78
CA PHE A 218 4.68 19.45 -5.49
C PHE A 218 6.13 19.48 -4.96
N LEU A 219 6.83 18.35 -5.01
CA LEU A 219 8.25 18.26 -4.64
C LEU A 219 9.12 19.14 -5.56
N PHE A 220 8.89 19.12 -6.87
CA PHE A 220 9.60 19.98 -7.81
C PHE A 220 9.44 21.46 -7.48
N LEU A 221 8.22 21.90 -7.17
CA LEU A 221 7.94 23.29 -6.80
C LEU A 221 8.66 23.68 -5.51
N ILE A 222 8.58 22.85 -4.47
CA ILE A 222 9.27 23.09 -3.19
C ILE A 222 10.78 23.19 -3.41
N VAL A 223 11.38 22.22 -4.09
CA VAL A 223 12.83 22.18 -4.34
C VAL A 223 13.27 23.35 -5.20
N SER A 224 12.49 23.74 -6.20
CA SER A 224 12.79 24.90 -7.05
C SER A 224 12.71 26.21 -6.29
N ILE A 225 11.67 26.42 -5.47
CA ILE A 225 11.51 27.62 -4.64
C ILE A 225 12.67 27.71 -3.63
N LEU A 226 12.97 26.62 -2.91
CA LEU A 226 14.07 26.57 -1.97
C LEU A 226 15.41 26.87 -2.66
N ASN A 227 15.63 26.34 -3.87
CA ASN A 227 16.84 26.61 -4.66
C ASN A 227 16.94 28.11 -5.01
N ILE A 228 15.87 28.71 -5.52
CA ILE A 228 15.85 30.13 -5.90
C ILE A 228 16.10 31.02 -4.66
N VAL A 229 15.44 30.74 -3.54
CA VAL A 229 15.59 31.50 -2.29
C VAL A 229 17.01 31.38 -1.75
N ALA A 230 17.58 30.17 -1.73
CA ALA A 230 18.94 29.94 -1.27
C ALA A 230 19.98 30.65 -2.14
N ILE A 231 19.84 30.57 -3.47
CA ILE A 231 20.71 31.29 -4.42
C ILE A 231 20.61 32.80 -4.18
N ARG A 232 19.39 33.35 -4.08
CA ARG A 232 19.19 34.80 -3.83
C ARG A 232 19.79 35.25 -2.49
N ARG A 233 19.52 34.52 -1.39
CA ARG A 233 20.08 34.84 -0.07
C ARG A 233 21.61 34.80 -0.09
N LYS A 234 22.20 33.83 -0.78
CA LYS A 234 23.66 33.67 -0.83
C LYS A 234 24.34 34.72 -1.71
N VAL A 235 23.73 35.10 -2.83
CA VAL A 235 24.20 36.23 -3.65
C VAL A 235 24.14 37.54 -2.85
N MET A 236 23.07 37.77 -2.08
CA MET A 236 22.95 38.95 -1.20
C MET A 236 23.95 38.94 -0.04
N SER A 237 24.23 37.79 0.59
CA SER A 237 25.19 37.72 1.71
C SER A 237 26.64 37.91 1.27
N ILE A 238 26.98 37.51 0.03
CA ILE A 238 28.29 37.79 -0.57
C ILE A 238 28.43 39.30 -0.86
N TRP A 239 27.34 39.97 -1.25
CA TRP A 239 27.33 41.42 -1.49
C TRP A 239 27.47 42.23 -0.19
N GLN A 240 26.80 41.82 0.89
CA GLN A 240 26.90 42.46 2.21
C GLN A 240 28.25 42.26 2.93
N ARG A 241 29.07 41.30 2.54
CA ARG A 241 30.44 41.11 3.06
C ARG A 241 31.50 41.96 2.33
N LYS A 242 31.11 42.75 1.33
CA LYS A 242 32.00 43.63 0.55
C LYS A 242 31.91 45.10 0.98
N GLU A 243 31.01 45.44 1.91
CA GLU A 243 31.10 46.64 2.76
C GLU A 243 31.79 46.28 4.08
#